data_AF-A0A964FLM7-F1
#
_entry.id   AF-A0A964FLM7-F1
#
_cell.length_a   1.000
_cell.length_b   1.000
_cell.length_c   1.000
_cell.angle_alpha   90.00
_cell.angle_beta   90.00
_cell.angle_gamma   90.00
#
_symmetry.space_group_name_H-M   'P 1'
#
loop_
_entity.id
_entity.type
_entity.pdbx_description
1 polymer ?
#
loop_
_entity_poly.entity_id
_entity_poly.type
_entity_poly.pdbx_seq_one_letter_code
_entity_poly.pdbx_strand_id
1 'polypeptide(L)' 'MSYNYKQLENGRWGIFINNQLVASIGCFNTCKTILQFLETRTSNQDISTLRDKHIIAPYFHEMKLRP' A
#
# COMPACT_ATOMS: atom_id res chain seq x y z
N MET A 1 15.76 -1.59 4.31
CA MET A 1 15.15 -1.47 2.96
C MET A 1 15.02 0.00 2.64
N SER A 2 15.51 0.46 1.48
CA SER A 2 15.35 1.86 1.04
C SER A 2 14.16 1.94 0.10
N TYR A 3 13.19 2.78 0.45
CA TYR A 3 12.06 3.10 -0.39
C TYR A 3 12.39 4.33 -1.22
N ASN A 4 12.07 4.30 -2.51
CA ASN A 4 12.24 5.43 -3.41
C ASN A 4 10.89 5.79 -4.04
N TYR A 5 10.74 7.03 -4.49
CA TYR A 5 9.59 7.44 -5.27
C TYR A 5 9.99 8.17 -6.55
N LYS A 6 9.17 8.00 -7.60
CA LYS A 6 9.33 8.66 -8.89
C LYS A 6 7.98 8.94 -9.53
N GLN A 7 7.85 10.05 -10.24
CA GLN A 7 6.68 10.29 -11.08
C GLN A 7 6.71 9.36 -12.31
N LEU A 8 5.59 8.68 -12.54
CA LEU A 8 5.33 7.80 -13.68
C LEU A 8 4.85 8.63 -14.89
N GLU A 9 4.95 8.05 -16.08
CA GLU A 9 4.54 8.70 -17.34
C GLU A 9 3.05 9.08 -17.37
N ASN A 10 2.21 8.37 -16.62
CA ASN A 10 0.79 8.66 -16.48
C ASN A 10 0.47 9.77 -15.45
N GLY A 11 1.48 10.49 -14.96
CA GLY A 11 1.34 11.57 -13.98
C GLY A 11 1.17 11.12 -12.52
N ARG A 12 1.03 9.81 -12.26
CA ARG A 12 0.97 9.24 -10.90
C ARG A 12 2.37 9.14 -10.29
N TRP A 13 2.44 8.90 -8.99
CA TRP A 13 3.67 8.68 -8.24
C TRP A 13 3.84 7.20 -7.90
N GLY A 14 4.96 6.61 -8.30
CA GLY A 14 5.31 5.23 -7.98
C GLY A 14 6.18 5.15 -6.73
N ILE A 15 5.92 4.17 -5.87
CA ILE A 15 6.83 3.77 -4.78
C ILE A 15 7.59 2.53 -5.25
N PHE A 16 8.90 2.53 -5.03
CA PHE A 16 9.84 1.50 -5.50
C PHE A 16 10.63 0.91 -4.35
N ILE A 17 10.84 -0.41 -4.39
CA ILE A 17 11.74 -1.16 -3.51
C ILE A 17 12.65 -1.99 -4.41
N ASN A 18 13.97 -1.89 -4.24
CA ASN A 18 14.94 -2.59 -5.10
C ASN A 18 14.68 -2.38 -6.60
N ASN A 19 14.34 -1.15 -6.99
CA ASN A 19 13.98 -0.77 -8.36
C ASN A 19 12.68 -1.40 -8.92
N GLN A 20 11.92 -2.15 -8.12
CA GLN A 20 10.63 -2.71 -8.50
C GLN A 20 9.49 -1.81 -8.01
N LEU A 21 8.53 -1.53 -8.88
CA LEU A 21 7.32 -0.79 -8.53
C LEU A 21 6.44 -1.64 -7.60
N VAL A 22 6.13 -1.12 -6.42
CA VAL A 22 5.26 -1.79 -5.44
C VAL A 22 3.89 -1.15 -5.30
N ALA A 23 3.78 0.16 -5.57
CA ALA A 23 2.52 0.88 -5.48
C ALA A 23 2.52 2.11 -6.41
N SER A 24 1.32 2.50 -6.87
CA SER A 24 1.10 3.70 -7.67
C SER A 24 0.04 4.59 -7.02
N ILE A 25 0.36 5.86 -6.82
CA ILE A 25 -0.39 6.82 -6.02
C ILE A 25 -0.77 8.02 -6.88
N GLY A 26 -2.00 8.50 -6.79
CA GLY A 26 -2.48 9.58 -7.65
C GLY A 26 -1.81 10.94 -7.42
N CYS A 27 -1.25 11.18 -6.23
CA CYS A 27 -0.71 12.48 -5.85
C CYS A 27 0.59 12.38 -5.03
N PHE A 28 1.40 13.44 -5.14
CA PHE A 28 2.71 13.52 -4.49
C PHE A 28 2.62 13.51 -2.96
N ASN A 29 1.71 14.31 -2.39
CA ASN A 29 1.60 14.47 -0.94
C ASN A 29 1.29 13.15 -0.25
N THR A 30 0.34 12.37 -0.77
CA THR A 30 0.01 11.04 -0.23
C THR A 30 1.17 10.07 -0.40
N CYS A 31 1.90 10.12 -1.53
CA CYS A 31 3.11 9.31 -1.73
C CYS A 31 4.17 9.61 -0.66
N LYS A 32 4.41 10.89 -0.37
CA LYS A 32 5.36 11.34 0.66
C LYS A 32 4.95 10.91 2.06
N THR A 33 3.67 11.06 2.42
CA THR A 33 3.16 10.64 3.74
C THR A 33 3.30 9.13 3.93
N ILE A 34 3.00 8.33 2.92
CA ILE A 34 3.16 6.87 2.97
C ILE A 34 4.62 6.48 3.13
N LEU A 35 5.53 7.14 2.41
CA LEU A 35 6.97 6.93 2.57
C LEU A 35 7.46 7.22 3.98
N GLN A 36 7.10 8.38 4.53
CA GLN A 36 7.45 8.74 5.90
C GLN A 36 6.90 7.73 6.92
N PHE A 37 5.68 7.26 6.70
CA PHE A 37 5.07 6.22 7.53
C PHE A 37 5.81 4.88 7.44
N LEU A 38 6.21 4.47 6.23
CA LEU A 38 6.99 3.25 6.02
C LEU A 38 8.37 3.36 6.65
N GLU A 39 9.06 4.49 6.51
CA GLU A 39 10.37 4.73 7.13
C GLU A 39 10.31 4.70 8.66
N THR A 40 9.30 5.36 9.24
CA THR A 40 9.08 5.39 10.70
C THR A 40 8.74 4.00 11.27
N ARG A 41 7.95 3.19 10.57
CA ARG A 41 7.66 1.79 10.97
C ARG A 41 8.80 0.83 10.70
N THR A 42 9.60 1.03 9.66
CA THR A 42 10.79 0.19 9.43
C THR A 42 11.84 0.44 10.52
N SER A 43 11.87 1.65 11.08
CA SER A 43 12.67 2.00 12.27
C SER A 43 12.13 1.40 13.58
N ASN A 44 10.80 1.20 13.66
CA ASN A 44 10.10 0.68 14.83
C ASN A 44 9.09 -0.40 14.41
N GLN A 45 9.48 -1.68 14.30
CA GLN A 45 8.57 -2.84 14.47
C GLN A 45 9.31 -4.18 14.24
N ASP A 46 9.55 -4.97 15.28
CA ASP A 46 8.67 -6.06 15.77
C ASP A 46 7.20 -6.01 15.31
N ILE A 47 6.90 -6.66 14.15
CA ILE A 47 5.54 -6.88 13.61
C ILE A 47 5.01 -8.24 14.07
N SER A 48 4.99 -8.52 15.38
CA SER A 48 4.51 -9.81 15.90
C SER A 48 3.02 -9.83 16.29
N THR A 49 2.29 -8.72 16.21
CA THR A 49 0.92 -8.63 16.79
C THR A 49 -0.23 -8.35 15.82
N LEU A 50 0.02 -8.17 14.51
CA LEU A 50 -1.04 -7.85 13.54
C LEU A 50 -1.60 -9.06 12.76
N ARG A 51 -1.19 -10.30 13.10
CA ARG A 51 -1.63 -11.50 12.38
C ARG A 51 -2.98 -12.07 12.83
N ASP A 52 -3.53 -11.62 13.95
CA ASP A 52 -4.82 -12.12 14.43
C ASP A 52 -5.89 -11.03 14.39
N LYS A 53 -6.97 -11.33 13.66
CA LYS A 53 -8.22 -10.56 13.55
C LYS A 53 -8.16 -9.37 12.59
N HIS A 54 -8.17 -9.61 11.29
CA HIS A 54 -9.12 -8.90 10.42
C HIS A 54 -9.63 -9.91 9.38
N ILE A 55 -10.82 -10.41 9.67
CA ILE A 55 -11.68 -11.18 8.78
C ILE A 55 -11.79 -10.36 7.48
N ILE A 56 -11.25 -10.89 6.39
CA ILE A 56 -11.53 -10.38 5.05
C ILE A 56 -13.04 -10.55 4.86
N ALA A 57 -13.80 -9.46 4.93
CA ALA A 57 -15.23 -9.47 4.66
C ALA A 57 -15.43 -10.04 3.24
N PRO A 58 -16.13 -11.18 3.08
CA PRO A 58 -16.41 -11.71 1.76
C PRO A 58 -17.46 -10.81 1.10
N TYR A 59 -17.02 -9.82 0.32
CA TYR A 59 -17.89 -8.98 -0.53
C TYR A 59 -18.57 -9.77 -1.68
N PHE A 60 -18.58 -11.10 -1.61
CA PHE A 60 -19.15 -12.00 -2.62
C PHE A 60 -20.09 -13.03 -1.97
N HIS A 61 -21.08 -12.57 -1.22
CA HIS A 61 -22.25 -13.38 -0.91
C HIS A 61 -23.48 -12.48 -1.01
N GLU A 62 -24.05 -12.46 -2.22
CA GLU A 62 -25.45 -12.16 -2.57
C GLU A 62 -25.57 -11.45 -3.93
N MET A 63 -25.00 -12.04 -4.98
CA MET A 63 -25.57 -11.85 -6.32
C MET A 63 -26.72 -12.85 -6.47
N LYS A 64 -27.90 -12.49 -5.98
CA LYS A 64 -29.14 -13.16 -6.38
C LYS A 64 -29.40 -12.79 -7.84
N LEU A 65 -29.07 -13.70 -8.77
CA LEU A 65 -29.64 -13.66 -10.12
C LEU A 65 -31.16 -13.80 -9.94
N ARG A 66 -31.91 -12.73 -10.25
CA ARG A 66 -33.36 -12.83 -10.37
C ARG A 66 -33.71 -13.70 -11.58
N PRO A 67 -34.81 -14.47 -11.50
CA PRO A 67 -35.27 -15.32 -12.59
C PRO A 67 -35.67 -14.52 -13.84
#